data_AF-A0A0K2RK16-F1
#
_entry.id   AF-A0A0K2RK16-F1
#
_cell.length_a   1.000
_cell.length_b   1.000
_cell.length_c   1.000
_cell.angle_alpha   90.00
_cell.angle_beta   90.00
_cell.angle_gamma   90.00
#
_symmetry.space_group_name_H-M   'P 1'
#
loop_
_entity.id
_entity.type
_entity.pdbx_description
1 polymer ?
#
loop_
_entity_poly.entity_id
_entity_poly.type
_entity_poly.pdbx_seq_one_letter_code
_entity_poly.pdbx_strand_id
1 'polypeptide(L)'
;MTIHHDDPDVSELLAPLESAEPAIMQRLHDRLAAAAAEQHTLDIAYRTVDSPIGKLLLAATERGMVRVAFEVEDHDAVLQLLAEKLSPRILFSASRLDPAARELDEYFAGTRHQFDVPLDFSLSRGFRLSVLEHLPQIAYGHTESYAQVALAAGSPRPCAPSAPLAPPTRCR
;
A
#
# COMPACT_ATOMS: atom_id res chain seq x y z
N MET A 1 -3.51 35.22 38.86
CA MET A 1 -3.26 35.57 37.45
C MET A 1 -3.73 34.38 36.63
N THR A 2 -5.02 34.39 36.28
CA THR A 2 -5.69 33.26 35.61
C THR A 2 -5.62 33.54 34.11
N ILE A 3 -4.87 32.72 33.38
CA ILE A 3 -4.78 32.84 31.93
C ILE A 3 -6.03 32.16 31.36
N HIS A 4 -6.97 32.96 30.87
CA HIS A 4 -8.07 32.49 30.03
C HIS A 4 -7.49 32.04 28.68
N HIS A 5 -7.59 30.75 28.38
CA HIS A 5 -7.42 30.23 27.01
C HIS A 5 -8.75 30.48 26.29
N ASP A 6 -8.80 31.57 25.53
CA ASP A 6 -9.87 31.87 24.57
C ASP A 6 -9.34 31.36 23.22
N ASP A 7 -9.47 30.05 22.99
CA ASP A 7 -9.26 29.49 21.65
C ASP A 7 -10.52 29.85 20.84
N PRO A 8 -10.43 30.68 19.79
CA PRO A 8 -11.56 30.89 18.89
C PRO A 8 -11.92 29.53 18.31
N ASP A 9 -13.20 29.18 18.38
CA ASP A 9 -13.75 27.90 17.96
C ASP A 9 -13.25 27.56 16.55
N VAL A 10 -12.32 26.60 16.46
CA VAL A 10 -11.68 26.18 15.20
C VAL A 10 -12.75 25.81 14.16
N SER A 11 -13.93 25.39 14.64
CA SER A 11 -15.12 25.13 13.84
C SER A 11 -15.62 26.36 13.04
N GLU A 12 -15.66 27.55 13.64
CA GLU A 12 -16.08 28.78 12.95
C GLU A 12 -15.09 29.23 11.87
N LEU A 13 -13.80 28.97 12.11
CA LEU A 13 -12.73 29.29 11.18
C LEU A 13 -12.72 28.34 9.95
N LEU A 14 -13.23 27.12 10.13
CA LEU A 14 -13.31 26.07 9.09
C LEU A 14 -14.67 26.01 8.38
N ALA A 15 -15.74 26.60 8.94
CA ALA A 15 -17.07 26.63 8.32
C ALA A 15 -17.10 27.17 6.86
N PRO A 16 -16.30 28.18 6.47
CA PRO A 16 -16.19 28.60 5.07
C PRO A 16 -15.54 27.57 4.14
N LEU A 17 -14.75 26.62 4.67
CA LEU A 17 -14.15 25.52 3.91
C LEU A 17 -15.13 24.36 3.71
N GLU A 18 -16.05 24.14 4.65
CA GLU A 18 -17.12 23.13 4.52
C GLU A 18 -18.11 23.48 3.39
N SER A 19 -18.25 24.77 3.07
CA SER A 19 -19.08 25.29 1.98
C SER A 19 -18.30 25.58 0.69
N ALA A 20 -16.99 25.31 0.66
CA ALA A 20 -16.19 25.50 -0.53
C ALA A 20 -16.65 24.53 -1.64
N GLU A 21 -16.86 25.08 -2.85
CA GLU A 21 -17.21 24.25 -4.00
C GLU A 21 -16.17 23.11 -4.14
N PRO A 22 -16.60 21.86 -4.41
CA PRO A 22 -15.69 20.71 -4.53
C PRO A 22 -14.51 20.97 -5.48
N ALA A 23 -14.73 21.77 -6.52
CA ALA A 23 -13.71 22.19 -7.47
C ALA A 23 -12.64 23.12 -6.87
N ILE A 24 -12.96 23.96 -5.89
CA ILE A 24 -11.99 24.79 -5.17
C ILE A 24 -11.12 23.89 -4.28
N MET A 25 -11.74 23.00 -3.51
CA MET A 25 -11.02 22.06 -2.64
C MET A 25 -10.10 21.15 -3.45
N GLN A 26 -10.58 20.61 -4.58
CA GLN A 26 -9.74 19.80 -5.47
C GLN A 26 -8.54 20.59 -6.00
N ARG A 27 -8.76 21.83 -6.49
CA ARG A 27 -7.66 22.68 -6.96
C ARG A 27 -6.66 23.03 -5.87
N LEU A 28 -7.12 23.29 -4.63
CA LEU A 28 -6.25 23.52 -3.49
C LEU A 28 -5.44 22.27 -3.14
N HIS A 29 -6.09 21.10 -3.13
CA HIS A 29 -5.45 19.81 -2.89
C HIS A 29 -4.37 19.52 -3.95
N ASP A 30 -4.69 19.69 -5.23
CA ASP A 30 -3.76 19.47 -6.33
C ASP A 30 -2.56 20.43 -6.25
N ARG A 31 -2.80 21.71 -5.91
CA ARG A 31 -1.72 22.69 -5.70
C ARG A 31 -0.85 22.35 -4.50
N LEU A 32 -1.45 21.91 -3.40
CA LEU A 32 -0.71 21.46 -2.21
C LEU A 32 0.13 20.22 -2.54
N ALA A 33 -0.43 19.25 -3.26
CA ALA A 33 0.27 18.04 -3.67
C ALA A 33 1.45 18.35 -4.60
N ALA A 34 1.26 19.26 -5.57
CA ALA A 34 2.33 19.72 -6.45
C ALA A 34 3.43 20.46 -5.67
N ALA A 35 3.07 21.41 -4.81
CA ALA A 35 4.04 22.16 -4.00
C ALA A 35 4.81 21.26 -3.02
N ALA A 36 4.13 20.31 -2.38
CA ALA A 36 4.76 19.36 -1.47
C ALA A 36 5.68 18.38 -2.21
N ALA A 37 5.35 18.05 -3.46
CA ALA A 37 6.22 17.26 -4.32
C ALA A 37 7.48 18.02 -4.74
N GLU A 38 7.38 19.31 -5.07
CA GLU A 38 8.52 20.16 -5.42
C GLU A 38 9.46 20.40 -4.23
N GLN A 39 8.90 20.53 -3.04
CA GLN A 39 9.65 20.82 -1.81
C GLN A 39 10.13 19.58 -1.06
N HIS A 40 9.90 18.37 -1.58
CA HIS A 40 10.23 17.09 -0.92
C HIS A 40 9.67 16.99 0.52
N THR A 41 8.53 17.63 0.76
CA THR A 41 7.87 17.61 2.07
C THR A 41 6.82 16.50 2.17
N LEU A 42 6.53 15.82 1.06
CA LEU A 42 5.58 14.71 0.97
C LEU A 42 6.30 13.37 1.07
N ASP A 43 6.20 12.74 2.23
CA ASP A 43 6.91 11.48 2.51
C ASP A 43 6.14 10.26 1.97
N ILE A 44 4.80 10.33 1.99
CA ILE A 44 3.92 9.22 1.58
C ILE A 44 2.80 9.75 0.69
N ALA A 45 2.74 9.24 -0.54
CA ALA A 45 1.65 9.46 -1.48
C ALA A 45 0.73 8.24 -1.46
N TYR A 46 -0.59 8.46 -1.43
CA TYR A 46 -1.56 7.36 -1.56
C TYR A 46 -2.65 7.66 -2.59
N ARG A 47 -3.28 6.59 -3.07
CA ARG A 47 -4.43 6.60 -3.97
C ARG A 47 -5.25 5.32 -3.78
N THR A 48 -6.56 5.42 -3.98
CA THR A 48 -7.42 4.24 -4.12
C THR A 48 -7.70 3.94 -5.59
N VAL A 49 -7.62 2.68 -6.00
CA VAL A 49 -7.97 2.21 -7.34
C VAL A 49 -9.06 1.14 -7.25
N ASP A 50 -10.01 1.18 -8.19
CA ASP A 50 -11.01 0.12 -8.34
C ASP A 50 -10.38 -1.05 -9.11
N SER A 51 -10.62 -2.28 -8.66
CA SER A 51 -10.10 -3.48 -9.31
C SER A 51 -11.12 -4.62 -9.30
N PRO A 52 -10.96 -5.67 -10.12
CA PRO A 52 -11.85 -6.83 -10.12
C PRO A 52 -11.94 -7.57 -8.78
N ILE A 53 -11.00 -7.32 -7.87
CA ILE A 53 -10.90 -7.93 -6.54
C ILE A 53 -11.31 -6.97 -5.41
N GLY A 54 -11.95 -5.84 -5.76
CA GLY A 54 -12.38 -4.80 -4.82
C GLY A 54 -11.51 -3.55 -4.89
N LYS A 55 -11.71 -2.63 -3.95
CA LYS A 55 -10.89 -1.41 -3.88
C LYS A 55 -9.51 -1.73 -3.32
N LEU A 56 -8.48 -1.18 -3.96
CA LEU A 56 -7.10 -1.31 -3.52
C LEU A 56 -6.56 0.06 -3.13
N LEU A 57 -6.04 0.17 -1.92
CA LEU A 57 -5.26 1.32 -1.48
C LEU A 57 -3.80 1.11 -1.87
N LEU A 58 -3.27 2.01 -2.70
CA LEU A 58 -1.87 2.06 -3.07
C LEU A 58 -1.20 3.16 -2.26
N ALA A 59 -0.07 2.87 -1.63
CA ALA A 59 0.76 3.83 -0.92
C ALA A 59 2.22 3.68 -1.30
N ALA A 60 2.85 4.81 -1.66
CA ALA A 60 4.23 4.89 -2.11
C ALA A 60 4.98 5.99 -1.38
N THR A 61 6.27 5.78 -1.17
CA THR A 61 7.22 6.76 -0.66
C THR A 61 8.02 7.32 -1.84
N GLU A 62 8.95 8.24 -1.58
CA GLU A 62 9.91 8.68 -2.61
C GLU A 62 10.80 7.55 -3.14
N ARG A 63 10.92 6.45 -2.41
CA ARG A 63 11.75 5.28 -2.80
C ARG A 63 10.98 4.29 -3.66
N GLY A 64 9.66 4.20 -3.51
CA GLY A 64 8.84 3.24 -4.22
C GLY A 64 7.55 2.86 -3.50
N MET A 65 6.83 1.89 -4.05
CA MET A 65 5.61 1.34 -3.46
C MET A 65 5.93 0.67 -2.12
N VAL A 66 5.32 1.17 -1.05
CA VAL A 66 5.54 0.66 0.32
C VAL A 66 4.42 -0.26 0.77
N ARG A 67 3.20 -0.05 0.26
CA ARG A 67 2.03 -0.85 0.63
C ARG A 67 0.95 -0.85 -0.44
N VAL A 68 0.40 -2.03 -0.69
CA VAL A 68 -0.87 -2.22 -1.41
C VAL A 68 -1.81 -2.92 -0.44
N ALA A 69 -2.95 -2.32 -0.10
CA ALA A 69 -3.92 -2.89 0.84
C ALA A 69 -5.28 -3.15 0.18
N PHE A 70 -5.92 -4.24 0.60
CA PHE A 70 -7.26 -4.60 0.17
C PHE A 70 -8.32 -3.86 0.98
N GLU A 71 -9.51 -3.70 0.39
CA GLU A 71 -10.68 -3.11 1.05
C GLU A 71 -11.01 -3.75 2.41
N VAL A 72 -10.77 -5.06 2.57
CA VAL A 72 -10.98 -5.79 3.83
C VAL A 72 -10.02 -5.40 4.95
N GLU A 73 -8.92 -4.70 4.64
CA GLU A 73 -7.90 -4.32 5.61
C GLU A 73 -8.17 -2.97 6.29
N ASP A 74 -9.28 -2.31 5.95
CA ASP A 74 -9.64 -0.95 6.37
C ASP A 74 -8.58 0.09 5.95
N HIS A 75 -8.90 0.85 4.90
CA HIS A 75 -7.97 1.83 4.35
C HIS A 75 -7.56 2.92 5.35
N ASP A 76 -8.47 3.34 6.23
CA ASP A 76 -8.16 4.39 7.21
C ASP A 76 -7.19 3.86 8.27
N ALA A 77 -7.39 2.62 8.73
CA ALA A 77 -6.48 1.95 9.65
C ALA A 77 -5.08 1.75 9.02
N VAL A 78 -5.01 1.42 7.73
CA VAL A 78 -3.74 1.28 7.00
C VAL A 78 -3.02 2.62 6.88
N LEU A 79 -3.72 3.70 6.53
CA LEU A 79 -3.13 5.04 6.45
C LEU A 79 -2.61 5.50 7.82
N GLN A 80 -3.36 5.24 8.90
CA GLN A 80 -2.92 5.55 10.25
C GLN A 80 -1.63 4.78 10.61
N LEU A 81 -1.55 3.49 10.30
CA LEU A 81 -0.35 2.70 10.54
C LEU A 81 0.87 3.25 9.78
N LEU A 82 0.68 3.69 8.53
CA LEU A 82 1.73 4.33 7.73
C LEU A 82 2.18 5.65 8.36
N ALA A 83 1.23 6.41 8.90
CA ALA A 83 1.51 7.69 9.56
C ALA A 83 2.38 7.50 10.80
N GLU A 84 2.06 6.47 11.59
CA GLU A 84 2.78 6.12 12.82
C GLU A 84 4.17 5.53 12.55
N LYS A 85 4.29 4.64 11.55
CA LYS A 85 5.53 3.88 11.32
C LYS A 85 6.56 4.57 10.45
N LEU A 86 6.12 5.44 9.55
CA LEU A 86 7.00 6.04 8.56
C LEU A 86 6.98 7.55 8.66
N SER A 87 5.83 8.19 8.44
CA SER A 87 5.69 9.62 8.60
C SER A 87 4.24 10.08 8.58
N PRO A 88 3.85 11.05 9.42
CA PRO A 88 2.51 11.65 9.37
C PRO A 88 2.25 12.47 8.10
N ARG A 89 3.28 12.75 7.28
CA ARG A 89 3.19 13.55 6.05
C ARG A 89 2.64 12.72 4.88
N ILE A 90 1.39 12.30 5.03
CA ILE A 90 0.63 11.50 4.07
C ILE A 90 -0.30 12.41 3.27
N LEU A 91 -0.28 12.31 1.95
CA LEU A 91 -1.21 13.05 1.10
C LEU A 91 -1.73 12.19 -0.05
N PHE A 92 -3.01 12.39 -0.37
CA PHE A 92 -3.58 11.82 -1.58
C PHE A 92 -2.89 12.43 -2.81
N SER A 93 -2.34 11.60 -3.69
CA SER A 93 -1.69 12.07 -4.91
C SER A 93 -1.90 11.05 -6.03
N ALA A 94 -2.92 11.30 -6.85
CA ALA A 94 -3.22 10.43 -7.98
C ALA A 94 -2.06 10.39 -8.98
N SER A 95 -1.49 11.55 -9.31
CA SER A 95 -0.44 11.70 -10.33
C SER A 95 0.84 10.93 -10.03
N ARG A 96 1.28 10.88 -8.77
CA ARG A 96 2.47 10.10 -8.37
C ARG A 96 2.25 8.59 -8.52
N LEU A 97 1.01 8.12 -8.37
CA LEU A 97 0.66 6.70 -8.42
C LEU A 97 0.02 6.28 -9.75
N ASP A 98 -0.14 7.20 -10.71
CA ASP A 98 -0.67 6.90 -12.05
C ASP A 98 0.12 5.80 -12.78
N PRO A 99 1.46 5.76 -12.75
CA PRO A 99 2.20 4.68 -13.39
C PRO A 99 1.84 3.32 -12.79
N ALA A 100 1.83 3.20 -11.46
CA ALA A 100 1.51 1.96 -10.77
C ALA A 100 0.05 1.52 -10.97
N ALA A 101 -0.90 2.47 -10.94
CA ALA A 101 -2.31 2.21 -11.23
C ALA A 101 -2.48 1.67 -12.66
N ARG A 102 -1.78 2.25 -13.63
CA ARG A 102 -1.79 1.78 -15.01
C ARG A 102 -1.24 0.35 -15.13
N GLU A 103 -0.15 0.02 -14.46
CA GLU A 103 0.39 -1.36 -14.52
C GLU A 103 -0.59 -2.37 -13.92
N LEU A 104 -1.31 -1.99 -12.85
CA LEU A 104 -2.36 -2.82 -12.27
C LEU A 104 -3.52 -3.03 -13.23
N ASP A 105 -3.98 -1.98 -13.91
CA ASP A 105 -5.03 -2.09 -14.93
C ASP A 105 -4.60 -3.03 -16.08
N GLU A 106 -3.37 -2.87 -16.57
CA GLU A 106 -2.78 -3.72 -17.62
C GLU A 106 -2.66 -5.19 -17.17
N TYR A 107 -2.33 -5.42 -15.89
CA TYR A 107 -2.25 -6.75 -15.27
C TYR A 107 -3.63 -7.40 -15.16
N PHE A 108 -4.64 -6.67 -14.66
CA PHE A 108 -6.01 -7.19 -14.59
C PHE A 108 -6.64 -7.40 -15.97
N ALA A 109 -6.21 -6.63 -16.98
CA ALA A 109 -6.57 -6.86 -18.38
C ALA A 109 -5.83 -8.05 -19.02
N GLY A 110 -4.86 -8.65 -18.34
CA GLY A 110 -4.05 -9.76 -18.86
C GLY A 110 -3.04 -9.37 -19.94
N THR A 111 -2.78 -8.07 -20.12
CA THR A 111 -1.81 -7.55 -21.11
C THR A 111 -0.39 -7.48 -20.56
N ARG A 112 -0.26 -7.48 -19.23
CA ARG A 112 1.01 -7.36 -18.52
C ARG A 112 1.18 -8.47 -17.49
N HIS A 113 2.37 -9.07 -17.47
CA HIS A 113 2.72 -10.16 -16.53
C HIS A 113 3.92 -9.83 -15.64
N GLN A 114 4.54 -8.66 -15.80
CA GLN A 114 5.69 -8.20 -15.00
C GLN A 114 5.49 -6.74 -14.62
N PHE A 115 5.77 -6.38 -13.37
CA PHE A 115 5.70 -5.00 -12.88
C PHE A 115 7.08 -4.35 -12.91
N ASP A 116 7.15 -3.06 -13.25
CA ASP A 116 8.37 -2.25 -13.25
C ASP A 116 8.31 -1.14 -12.18
N VAL A 117 7.45 -1.33 -11.17
CA VAL A 117 7.28 -0.40 -10.06
C VAL A 117 8.38 -0.61 -9.02
N PRO A 118 9.16 0.43 -8.64
CA PRO A 118 10.12 0.30 -7.56
C PRO A 118 9.41 0.00 -6.24
N LEU A 119 9.97 -0.92 -5.45
CA LEU A 119 9.41 -1.32 -4.15
C LEU A 119 10.23 -0.75 -2.99
N ASP A 120 9.55 -0.24 -1.97
CA ASP A 120 10.15 0.20 -0.72
C ASP A 120 9.89 -0.83 0.38
N PHE A 121 10.94 -1.55 0.78
CA PHE A 121 10.88 -2.55 1.84
C PHE A 121 11.07 -1.99 3.25
N SER A 122 11.05 -0.67 3.46
CA SER A 122 11.33 -0.04 4.76
C SER A 122 10.45 -0.54 5.92
N LEU A 123 9.23 -1.03 5.64
CA LEU A 123 8.33 -1.60 6.66
C LEU A 123 8.53 -3.10 6.93
N SER A 124 9.43 -3.75 6.20
CA SER A 124 9.68 -5.19 6.29
C SER A 124 11.08 -5.47 6.80
N ARG A 125 11.20 -6.37 7.78
CA ARG A 125 12.49 -6.76 8.37
C ARG A 125 12.57 -8.26 8.60
N GLY A 126 13.80 -8.77 8.69
CA GLY A 126 14.09 -10.17 8.96
C GLY A 126 13.48 -11.08 7.90
N PHE A 127 12.87 -12.18 8.34
CA PHE A 127 12.29 -13.19 7.44
C PHE A 127 11.27 -12.63 6.44
N ARG A 128 10.47 -11.63 6.82
CA ARG A 128 9.49 -11.02 5.91
C ARG A 128 10.16 -10.33 4.73
N LEU A 129 11.31 -9.68 4.96
CA LEU A 129 12.09 -9.07 3.89
C LEU A 129 12.61 -10.14 2.93
N SER A 130 13.22 -11.20 3.46
CA SER A 130 13.74 -12.30 2.64
C SER A 130 12.67 -12.99 1.79
N VAL A 131 11.45 -13.13 2.33
CA VAL A 131 10.30 -13.63 1.54
C VAL A 131 9.93 -12.64 0.44
N LEU A 132 9.80 -11.34 0.76
CA LEU A 132 9.43 -10.32 -0.21
C LEU A 132 10.48 -10.13 -1.32
N GLU A 133 11.76 -10.38 -1.04
CA GLU A 133 12.84 -10.37 -2.04
C GLU A 133 12.79 -11.62 -2.95
N HIS A 134 12.23 -12.73 -2.47
CA HIS A 134 12.10 -13.97 -3.25
C HIS A 134 10.86 -13.99 -4.15
N LEU A 135 9.72 -13.44 -3.68
CA LEU A 135 8.45 -13.48 -4.42
C LEU A 135 8.51 -12.98 -5.87
N PRO A 136 9.26 -11.89 -6.22
CA PRO A 136 9.37 -11.43 -7.61
C PRO A 136 10.02 -12.45 -8.56
N GLN A 137 10.71 -13.46 -8.05
CA GLN A 137 11.34 -14.51 -8.86
C GLN A 137 10.32 -15.56 -9.34
N ILE A 138 9.13 -15.61 -8.73
CA ILE A 138 8.07 -16.52 -9.12
C ILE A 138 7.39 -15.95 -10.38
N ALA A 139 7.63 -16.60 -11.51
CA ALA A 139 7.06 -16.19 -12.79
C ALA A 139 5.53 -16.24 -12.77
N TYR A 140 4.90 -15.36 -13.56
CA TYR A 140 3.45 -15.33 -13.71
C TYR A 140 2.89 -16.70 -14.13
N GLY A 141 1.82 -17.14 -13.46
CA GLY A 141 1.20 -18.45 -13.69
C GLY A 141 1.92 -19.63 -13.03
N HIS A 142 3.05 -19.39 -12.36
CA HIS A 142 3.74 -20.41 -11.57
C HIS A 142 3.41 -20.25 -10.08
N THR A 143 3.42 -21.38 -9.37
CA THR A 143 3.24 -21.42 -7.92
C THR A 143 4.43 -22.13 -7.30
N GLU A 144 4.91 -21.56 -6.20
CA GLU A 144 5.85 -22.23 -5.31
C GLU A 144 5.13 -22.56 -4.00
N SER A 145 5.40 -23.75 -3.46
CA SER A 145 4.90 -24.13 -2.15
C SER A 145 5.55 -23.25 -1.07
N TYR A 146 4.83 -23.08 0.04
CA TYR A 146 5.34 -22.35 1.20
C TYR A 146 6.71 -22.88 1.68
N ALA A 147 6.94 -24.19 1.61
CA ALA A 147 8.21 -24.80 1.97
C ALA A 147 9.35 -24.37 1.03
N GLN A 148 9.08 -24.22 -0.26
CA GLN A 148 10.07 -23.75 -1.24
C GLN A 148 10.45 -22.29 -1.00
N VAL A 149 9.45 -21.43 -0.76
CA VAL A 149 9.68 -20.00 -0.45
C VAL A 149 10.45 -19.85 0.87
N ALA A 150 10.12 -20.63 1.91
CA ALA A 150 10.82 -20.57 3.19
C ALA A 150 12.29 -21.05 3.10
N LEU A 151 12.56 -22.05 2.26
CA LEU A 151 13.92 -22.53 1.98
C LEU A 151 14.73 -21.48 1.22
N ALA A 152 14.14 -20.85 0.20
CA ALA A 152 14.79 -19.82 -0.59
C ALA A 152 15.04 -18.53 0.20
N ALA A 153 14.10 -18.15 1.09
CA ALA A 153 14.20 -17.00 1.98
C ALA A 153 15.15 -17.22 3.20
N GLY A 154 15.91 -18.32 3.23
CA GLY A 154 17.00 -18.53 4.20
C GLY A 154 16.58 -18.91 5.62
N SER A 155 15.39 -19.47 5.83
CA SER A 155 14.97 -19.93 7.16
C SER A 155 15.60 -21.28 7.57
N PRO A 156 16.12 -21.43 8.80
CA PRO A 156 16.54 -22.71 9.36
C PRO A 156 15.33 -23.46 9.94
N ARG A 157 14.65 -24.19 9.05
CA ARG A 157 13.63 -25.26 9.25
C ARG A 157 12.35 -24.95 8.46
N PRO A 158 12.06 -25.73 7.40
CA PRO A 158 10.73 -25.76 6.81
C PRO A 158 9.72 -26.17 7.87
N CYS A 159 8.59 -25.47 7.94
CA CYS A 159 7.42 -25.96 8.65
C CYS A 159 7.09 -27.36 8.10
N ALA A 160 7.06 -28.36 8.98
CA ALA A 160 6.88 -29.75 8.60
C ALA A 160 5.58 -29.94 7.80
N PRO A 161 5.55 -30.81 6.78
CA PRO A 161 4.35 -31.07 6.01
C PRO A 161 3.23 -31.62 6.91
N SER A 162 2.06 -31.01 6.87
CA SER A 162 0.85 -31.57 7.46
C SER A 162 0.45 -32.83 6.68
N ALA A 163 0.69 -33.98 7.31
CA ALA A 163 0.11 -35.31 7.10
C ALA A 163 0.37 -36.05 5.75
N PRO A 164 0.60 -37.38 5.81
CA PRO A 164 0.83 -38.20 4.62
C PRO A 164 -0.47 -38.46 3.83
N LEU A 165 -0.32 -38.36 2.51
CA LEU A 165 -1.25 -38.83 1.48
C LEU A 165 -1.60 -40.31 1.74
N ALA A 166 -2.87 -40.62 2.03
CA ALA A 166 -3.36 -41.98 2.14
C ALA A 166 -3.31 -42.69 0.76
N PRO A 167 -2.88 -43.97 0.67
CA PRO A 167 -2.94 -44.72 -0.59
C PRO A 167 -4.37 -45.19 -0.91
N PRO A 168 -4.73 -45.39 -2.19
CA PRO A 168 -6.02 -45.96 -2.54
C PRO A 168 -6.05 -47.47 -2.23
N THR A 169 -6.81 -47.86 -1.22
CA THR A 169 -7.17 -49.27 -0.99
C THR A 169 -8.15 -49.70 -2.08
N ARG A 170 -7.69 -50.51 -3.04
CA ARG A 170 -8.58 -51.34 -3.86
C ARG A 170 -9.15 -52.44 -2.97
N CYS A 171 -10.45 -52.42 -2.71
CA CYS A 171 -11.17 -53.62 -2.29
C CYS A 171 -11.72 -54.33 -3.53
N ARG A 172 -11.48 -55.64 -3.55
CA ARG A 172 -11.90 -56.62 -4.55
C ARG A 172 -13.26 -57.19 -4.17
#